data_AF-A0A954VUM4-F1
#
_entry.id   AF-A0A954VUM4-F1
#
_cell.length_a   1.000
_cell.length_b   1.000
_cell.length_c   1.000
_cell.angle_alpha   90.00
_cell.angle_beta   90.00
_cell.angle_gamma   90.00
#
_symmetry.space_group_name_H-M   'P 1'
#
loop_
_entity.id
_entity.type
_entity.pdbx_description
1 polymer ?
#
loop_
_entity_poly.entity_id
_entity_poly.type
_entity_poly.pdbx_seq_one_letter_code
_entity_poly.pdbx_strand_id
1 'polypeptide(L)'
;MQSSVTVWEDDETNRRVHFEVCYKVDAAGIEVSKVTPTHVEFPHQGRTVGVWTNSGRKVLLTQARNSGHFDNMISQFEQEHFTQA
;
A
#
# COMPACT_ATOMS: atom_id res chain seq x y z
N MET A 1 -1.74 -12.06 15.31
CA MET A 1 -1.86 -12.30 13.84
C MET A 1 -0.94 -11.31 13.17
N GLN A 2 -0.15 -11.75 12.21
CA GLN A 2 0.86 -10.93 11.54
C GLN A 2 0.44 -10.66 10.10
N SER A 3 0.91 -9.57 9.50
CA SER A 3 0.80 -9.34 8.07
C SER A 3 2.16 -9.00 7.45
N SER A 4 2.34 -9.38 6.20
CA SER A 4 3.50 -9.02 5.39
C SER A 4 3.06 -8.63 3.98
N VAL A 5 3.81 -7.73 3.35
CA VAL A 5 3.60 -7.35 1.96
C VAL A 5 4.56 -8.14 1.10
N THR A 6 4.04 -8.76 0.05
CA THR A 6 4.83 -9.50 -0.94
C THR A 6 4.40 -9.14 -2.35
N VAL A 7 5.28 -9.38 -3.32
CA VAL A 7 5.05 -9.12 -4.74
C VAL A 7 5.08 -10.45 -5.48
N TRP A 8 4.09 -10.66 -6.34
CA TRP A 8 4.09 -11.72 -7.33
C TRP A 8 4.23 -11.12 -8.72
N GLU A 9 5.18 -11.63 -9.51
CA GLU A 9 5.35 -11.29 -10.91
C GLU A 9 4.58 -12.31 -11.76
N ASP A 10 3.68 -11.81 -12.59
CA ASP A 10 2.83 -12.59 -13.49
C ASP A 10 3.32 -12.35 -14.92
N ASP A 11 4.13 -13.29 -15.40
CA ASP A 11 4.78 -13.24 -16.70
C ASP A 11 3.78 -13.36 -17.87
N GLU A 12 2.66 -14.07 -17.67
CA GLU A 12 1.64 -14.28 -18.70
C GLU A 12 0.95 -12.97 -19.08
N THR A 13 0.74 -12.11 -18.09
CA THR A 13 0.04 -10.82 -18.29
C THR A 13 0.95 -9.60 -18.13
N ASN A 14 2.26 -9.82 -17.95
CA ASN A 14 3.27 -8.78 -17.72
C ASN A 14 2.80 -7.77 -16.67
N ARG A 15 2.40 -8.27 -15.50
CA ARG A 15 1.96 -7.44 -14.36
C ARG A 15 2.66 -7.87 -13.07
N ARG A 16 2.77 -6.94 -12.13
CA ARG A 16 3.20 -7.22 -10.76
C ARG A 16 2.04 -6.98 -9.82
N VAL A 17 1.78 -7.93 -8.93
CA VAL A 17 0.69 -7.83 -7.96
C VAL A 17 1.29 -7.81 -6.57
N HIS A 18 1.09 -6.70 -5.88
CA HIS A 18 1.39 -6.56 -4.46
C HIS A 18 0.23 -7.15 -3.66
N PHE A 19 0.56 -8.01 -2.72
CA PHE A 19 -0.36 -8.67 -1.81
C PHE A 19 -0.04 -8.32 -0.37
N GLU A 20 -1.07 -8.09 0.43
CA GLU A 20 -0.99 -8.24 1.88
C GLU A 20 -1.38 -9.68 2.25
N VAL A 21 -0.48 -10.36 2.92
CA VAL A 21 -0.66 -11.73 3.41
C VAL A 21 -0.80 -11.69 4.91
N CYS A 22 -1.96 -12.09 5.43
CA CYS A 22 -2.18 -12.29 6.85
C CYS A 22 -1.85 -13.74 7.20
N TYR A 23 -1.02 -13.92 8.22
CA TYR A 23 -0.58 -15.24 8.66
C TYR A 23 -0.44 -15.33 10.17
N LYS A 24 -0.41 -16.57 10.65
CA LYS A 24 -0.01 -16.93 12.00
C LYS A 24 1.21 -17.84 11.90
N VAL A 25 2.10 -17.71 12.87
CA VAL A 25 3.24 -18.61 13.04
C VAL A 25 3.00 -19.35 14.35
N ASP A 26 3.04 -20.66 14.29
CA ASP A 26 2.97 -21.54 15.45
C ASP A 26 4.07 -22.62 15.39
N ALA A 27 4.04 -23.58 16.33
CA ALA A 27 5.04 -24.64 16.40
C ALA A 27 4.98 -25.62 15.22
N ALA A 28 3.86 -25.67 14.48
CA ALA A 28 3.66 -26.52 13.32
C ALA A 28 4.02 -25.82 11.99
N GLY A 29 4.07 -24.50 11.97
CA GLY A 29 4.58 -23.72 10.84
C GLY A 29 3.88 -22.39 10.63
N ILE A 30 3.67 -22.04 9.36
CA ILE A 30 3.00 -20.81 8.93
C ILE A 30 1.62 -21.16 8.38
N GLU A 31 0.58 -20.63 9.02
CA GLU A 31 -0.80 -20.71 8.54
C GLU A 31 -1.18 -19.37 7.87
N VAL A 32 -1.42 -19.41 6.56
CA VAL A 32 -1.92 -18.25 5.81
C VAL A 32 -3.43 -18.18 5.94
N SER A 33 -3.93 -17.13 6.58
CA SER A 33 -5.36 -16.94 6.81
C SER A 33 -6.04 -16.10 5.75
N LYS A 34 -5.29 -15.20 5.09
CA LYS A 34 -5.83 -14.31 4.05
C LYS A 34 -4.73 -13.80 3.12
N VAL A 35 -5.05 -13.73 1.83
CA VAL A 35 -4.22 -13.07 0.80
C VAL A 35 -5.09 -12.02 0.12
N THR A 36 -4.66 -10.77 0.14
CA THR A 36 -5.44 -9.64 -0.41
C THR A 36 -4.58 -8.83 -1.39
N PRO A 37 -4.95 -8.71 -2.68
CA PRO A 37 -4.24 -7.83 -3.59
C PRO A 37 -4.46 -6.37 -3.19
N THR A 38 -3.37 -5.61 -3.06
CA THR A 38 -3.39 -4.20 -2.65
C THR A 38 -3.05 -3.27 -3.82
N HIS A 39 -2.11 -3.65 -4.68
CA HIS A 39 -1.66 -2.82 -5.78
C HIS A 39 -1.27 -3.70 -6.97
N VAL A 40 -1.70 -3.31 -8.17
CA VAL A 40 -1.34 -3.99 -9.42
C VAL A 40 -0.59 -3.01 -10.29
N GLU A 41 0.58 -3.42 -10.75
CA GLU A 41 1.44 -2.65 -11.64
C GLU A 41 1.50 -3.30 -13.02
N PHE A 42 1.31 -2.49 -14.06
CA PHE A 42 1.48 -2.88 -15.45
C PHE A 42 2.72 -2.18 -16.01
N PRO A 43 3.91 -2.80 -15.96
CA PRO A 43 5.10 -2.25 -16.58
C PRO A 43 4.95 -2.22 -18.11
N HIS A 44 5.19 -1.06 -18.71
CA HIS A 44 5.18 -0.87 -20.16
C HIS A 44 6.23 0.17 -20.58
N GLN A 45 7.25 -0.25 -21.33
CA GLN A 45 8.27 0.61 -21.95
C GLN A 45 8.86 1.68 -21.01
N GLY A 46 9.37 1.26 -19.84
CA GLY A 46 10.00 2.17 -18.88
C GLY A 46 9.03 3.05 -18.09
N ARG A 47 7.72 2.85 -18.26
CA ARG A 47 6.66 3.45 -17.43
C ARG A 47 5.88 2.35 -16.73
N THR A 48 5.27 2.68 -15.60
CA THR A 48 4.42 1.75 -14.85
C THR A 48 3.07 2.41 -14.62
N VAL A 49 1.99 1.71 -14.95
CA VAL A 49 0.63 2.10 -14.54
C VAL A 49 0.27 1.32 -13.29
N GLY A 50 0.06 2.03 -12.18
CA GLY A 50 -0.36 1.46 -10.89
C GLY A 50 -1.87 1.57 -10.70
N VAL A 51 -2.52 0.46 -10.35
CA VAL A 51 -3.95 0.39 -10.01
C VAL A 51 -4.09 -0.09 -8.57
N TRP A 52 -4.58 0.79 -7.70
CA TRP A 52 -4.90 0.44 -6.31
C TRP A 52 -6.28 -0.20 -6.20
N THR A 53 -6.33 -1.37 -5.56
CA THR A 53 -7.60 -2.01 -5.22
C THR A 53 -8.30 -1.24 -4.10
N ASN A 54 -9.59 -1.49 -3.85
CA ASN A 54 -10.29 -0.86 -2.72
C ASN A 54 -9.59 -1.14 -1.38
N SER A 55 -9.05 -2.34 -1.21
CA SER A 55 -8.22 -2.70 -0.06
C SER A 55 -6.90 -1.93 -0.08
N GLY A 56 -6.24 -1.84 -1.23
CA GLY A 56 -5.03 -1.04 -1.42
C GLY A 56 -5.19 0.44 -1.07
N ARG A 57 -6.30 1.06 -1.49
CA ARG A 57 -6.63 2.45 -1.13
C ARG A 57 -6.78 2.61 0.38
N LYS A 58 -7.42 1.65 1.05
CA LYS A 58 -7.53 1.66 2.52
C LYS A 58 -6.17 1.52 3.19
N VAL A 59 -5.33 0.61 2.70
CA VAL A 59 -3.95 0.42 3.21
C VAL A 59 -3.13 1.70 3.02
N LEU A 60 -3.18 2.32 1.84
CA LEU A 60 -2.52 3.61 1.59
C LEU A 60 -3.01 4.72 2.50
N LEU A 61 -4.33 4.84 2.69
CA LEU A 61 -4.91 5.84 3.60
C LEU A 61 -4.44 5.62 5.04
N THR A 62 -4.39 4.37 5.50
CA THR A 62 -3.87 4.03 6.83
C THR A 62 -2.38 4.35 6.95
N GLN A 63 -1.57 3.98 5.95
CA GLN A 63 -0.13 4.29 5.91
C GLN A 63 0.10 5.81 5.92
N ALA A 64 -0.62 6.56 5.09
CA ALA A 64 -0.51 8.01 5.00
C ALA A 64 -0.95 8.69 6.31
N ARG A 65 -2.02 8.21 6.97
CA ARG A 65 -2.39 8.68 8.32
C ARG A 65 -1.32 8.39 9.36
N ASN A 66 -0.82 7.15 9.40
CA ASN A 66 0.19 6.73 10.37
C ASN A 66 1.54 7.44 10.16
N SER A 67 1.83 7.90 8.95
CA SER A 67 3.06 8.64 8.63
C SER A 67 3.07 10.08 9.15
N GLY A 68 1.96 10.60 9.67
CA GLY A 68 1.83 12.00 10.12
C GLY A 68 1.92 13.02 8.99
N HIS A 69 1.99 12.57 7.73
CA HIS A 69 2.23 13.46 6.59
C HIS A 69 1.03 14.38 6.31
N PHE A 70 -0.19 13.94 6.64
CA PHE A 70 -1.38 14.80 6.56
C PHE A 70 -1.35 15.94 7.58
N ASP A 71 -0.88 15.70 8.81
CA ASP A 71 -0.78 16.73 9.84
C ASP A 71 0.28 17.78 9.46
N ASN A 72 1.39 17.33 8.86
CA ASN A 72 2.41 18.21 8.29
C ASN A 72 1.87 19.06 7.13
N MET A 73 1.08 18.46 6.24
CA MET A 73 0.50 19.15 5.08
C MET A 73 -0.55 20.20 5.49
N ILE A 74 -1.37 19.89 6.50
CA ILE A 74 -2.32 20.84 7.09
C ILE A 74 -1.57 22.01 7.75
N SER A 75 -0.52 21.71 8.52
CA SER A 75 0.30 22.72 9.18
C SER A 75 0.99 23.67 8.18
N GLN A 76 1.45 23.15 7.04
CA GLN A 76 2.03 23.96 5.96
C GLN A 76 0.97 24.87 5.32
N PHE A 77 -0.23 24.35 5.07
CA PHE A 77 -1.33 25.13 4.50
C PHE A 77 -1.78 26.26 5.43
N GLU A 78 -1.85 25.99 6.74
CA GLU A 78 -2.17 27.02 7.75
C GLU A 78 -1.09 28.09 7.85
N GLN A 79 0.20 27.73 7.76
CA GLN A 79 1.29 28.71 7.74
C GLN A 79 1.27 29.61 6.51
N GLU A 80 0.98 29.07 5.32
CA GLU A 80 0.93 29.86 4.09
C GLU A 80 -0.26 30.83 4.06
N HIS A 81 -1.39 30.47 4.69
CA HIS A 81 -2.61 31.28 4.68
C HIS A 81 -2.79 32.23 5.87
N PHE A 82 -2.03 32.08 6.96
CA PHE A 82 -2.08 33.00 8.12
C PHE A 82 -0.88 33.97 8.22
N THR A 83 0.08 33.92 7.29
CA THR A 83 1.20 34.88 7.23
C THR A 83 0.96 36.05 6.26
N GLN A 84 -0.30 36.29 5.87
CA GLN A 84 -0.72 37.42 5.03
C GLN A 84 -1.71 38.38 5.74
N ALA A 85 -1.71 38.43 7.08
CA ALA A 85 -2.49 39.42 7.84
C ALA A 85 -1.64 40.63 8.23
#